data_AF-A0AA43L3Z4-F1
#
_entry.id   AF-A0AA43L3Z4-F1
#
_cell.length_a   1.000
_cell.length_b   1.000
_cell.length_c   1.000
_cell.angle_alpha   90.00
_cell.angle_beta   90.00
_cell.angle_gamma   90.00
#
_symmetry.space_group_name_H-M   'P 1'
#
loop_
_entity.id
_entity.type
_entity.pdbx_description
1 polymer ?
#
loop_
_entity_poly.entity_id
_entity_poly.type
_entity_poly.pdbx_seq_one_letter_code
_entity_poly.pdbx_strand_id
1 'polypeptide(L)'
;MKKWLISFISVFCLLVLGGFPRSAFASESQESPSVMIYNFKETAPKAISYFDEQGNFVELTIEKSCSLARVDNGSYKISKTVAGVVSVSYYVTIKDNQFTQAYNLSINALSGSVASKNLSYNSNKATCSFTTKAGAIYTPRSVVATISNKSLYVS
;
A
#
# COMPACT_ATOMS: atom_id res chain seq x y z
N MET A 1 -62.31 -44.19 37.73
CA MET A 1 -61.29 -45.26 37.71
C MET A 1 -59.97 -44.61 37.29
N LYS A 2 -59.10 -44.27 38.26
CA LYS A 2 -57.81 -44.95 38.55
C LYS A 2 -56.86 -44.94 37.34
N LYS A 3 -55.95 -43.95 37.27
CA LYS A 3 -54.54 -43.94 37.75
C LYS A 3 -53.58 -44.37 36.63
N TRP A 4 -52.59 -43.52 36.34
CA TRP A 4 -51.16 -43.83 36.17
C TRP A 4 -50.39 -42.50 36.33
N LEU A 5 -49.80 -42.24 37.50
CA LEU A 5 -48.38 -42.44 37.86
C LEU A 5 -47.43 -41.48 37.10
N ILE A 6 -47.15 -40.31 37.67
CA ILE A 6 -45.97 -39.96 38.51
C ILE A 6 -44.68 -39.81 37.69
N SER A 7 -44.09 -38.62 37.70
CA SER A 7 -42.65 -38.48 37.96
C SER A 7 -42.24 -37.04 38.35
N PHE A 8 -41.76 -36.92 39.60
CA PHE A 8 -40.71 -36.03 40.13
C PHE A 8 -40.78 -34.52 39.86
N ILE A 9 -41.21 -33.66 40.81
CA ILE A 9 -40.43 -33.19 41.98
C ILE A 9 -38.96 -32.89 41.64
N SER A 10 -38.58 -31.60 41.64
CA SER A 10 -37.71 -31.02 42.68
C SER A 10 -36.93 -29.79 42.17
N VAL A 11 -36.86 -28.76 43.02
CA VAL A 11 -35.86 -27.66 43.10
C VAL A 11 -35.98 -26.57 42.00
N PHE A 12 -36.46 -25.35 42.27
CA PHE A 12 -35.93 -24.26 43.12
C PHE A 12 -34.67 -23.56 42.54
N CYS A 13 -34.58 -22.25 42.73
CA CYS A 13 -33.58 -21.27 42.23
C CYS A 13 -33.77 -20.85 40.76
N LEU A 14 -34.38 -19.70 40.41
CA LEU A 14 -34.04 -18.33 40.82
C LEU A 14 -32.57 -18.02 40.51
N LEU A 15 -32.31 -17.27 39.43
CA LEU A 15 -31.27 -16.25 39.22
C LEU A 15 -31.25 -15.88 37.71
N VAL A 16 -31.82 -14.73 37.34
CA VAL A 16 -31.08 -13.49 37.03
C VAL A 16 -30.51 -13.46 35.61
N LEU A 17 -31.12 -12.60 34.79
CA LEU A 17 -30.51 -11.65 33.84
C LEU A 17 -29.07 -11.96 33.40
N GLY A 18 -28.91 -12.34 32.14
CA GLY A 18 -27.62 -12.36 31.46
C GLY A 18 -27.82 -12.17 29.96
N GLY A 19 -27.87 -10.92 29.51
CA GLY A 19 -27.91 -10.59 28.09
C GLY A 19 -26.66 -11.17 27.40
N PHE A 20 -26.87 -11.93 26.34
CA PHE A 20 -25.80 -12.39 25.46
C PHE A 20 -25.09 -11.15 24.90
N PRO A 21 -23.78 -10.94 25.14
CA PRO A 21 -23.07 -9.93 24.40
C PRO A 21 -23.02 -10.38 22.94
N ARG A 22 -23.73 -9.63 22.08
CA ARG A 22 -23.49 -9.64 20.64
C ARG A 22 -22.04 -9.23 20.48
N SER A 23 -21.16 -10.18 20.16
CA SER A 23 -19.80 -9.88 19.74
C SER A 23 -19.89 -9.07 18.45
N ALA A 24 -19.90 -7.75 18.58
CA ALA A 24 -19.66 -6.85 17.48
C ALA A 24 -18.19 -7.05 17.09
N PHE A 25 -17.96 -7.76 15.98
CA PHE A 25 -16.72 -7.59 15.24
C PHE A 25 -16.72 -6.13 14.76
N ALA A 26 -16.10 -5.26 15.54
CA ALA A 26 -15.62 -3.99 15.04
C ALA A 26 -14.58 -4.36 13.97
N SER A 27 -15.01 -4.30 12.70
CA SER A 27 -14.07 -4.25 11.60
C SER A 27 -13.34 -2.93 11.77
N GLU A 28 -12.14 -3.00 12.35
CA GLU A 28 -11.19 -1.91 12.29
C GLU A 28 -10.94 -1.69 10.80
N SER A 29 -11.56 -0.65 10.24
CA SER A 29 -11.26 -0.18 8.90
C SER A 29 -9.81 0.30 8.96
N GLN A 30 -8.90 -0.63 8.70
CA GLN A 30 -7.49 -0.36 8.56
C GLN A 30 -7.37 0.49 7.31
N GLU A 31 -7.33 1.81 7.49
CA GLU A 31 -7.03 2.76 6.43
C GLU A 31 -5.59 2.47 5.98
N SER A 32 -5.45 1.62 4.97
CA SER A 32 -4.12 1.29 4.44
C SER A 32 -3.49 2.57 3.92
N PRO A 33 -2.31 2.97 4.44
CA PRO A 33 -1.70 4.22 4.04
C PRO A 33 -1.34 4.13 2.56
N SER A 34 -1.91 5.01 1.74
CA SER A 34 -1.54 5.18 0.33
C SER A 34 -0.12 5.73 0.14
N VAL A 35 0.54 6.09 1.24
CA VAL A 35 1.90 6.62 1.30
C VAL A 35 2.82 5.63 2.02
N MET A 36 3.88 5.19 1.34
CA MET A 36 4.95 4.41 1.95
C MET A 36 6.09 5.31 2.42
N ILE A 37 6.53 5.12 3.66
CA ILE A 37 7.67 5.83 4.25
C ILE A 37 8.84 4.85 4.39
N TYR A 38 10.00 5.19 3.84
CA TYR A 38 11.23 4.41 3.94
C TYR A 38 12.32 5.24 4.62
N ASN A 39 12.75 4.84 5.82
CA ASN A 39 13.85 5.53 6.51
C ASN A 39 15.19 5.15 5.88
N PHE A 40 16.09 6.10 5.65
CA PHE A 40 17.37 5.80 4.98
C PHE A 40 18.32 4.88 5.77
N LYS A 41 18.06 4.68 7.07
CA LYS A 41 18.76 3.69 7.91
C LYS A 41 18.28 2.26 7.66
N GLU A 42 17.10 2.08 7.04
CA GLU A 42 16.62 0.76 6.63
C GLU A 42 17.53 0.21 5.51
N THR A 43 17.78 -1.10 5.59
CA THR A 43 18.60 -1.83 4.61
C THR A 43 17.79 -2.86 3.84
N ALA A 44 16.70 -3.35 4.43
CA ALA A 44 15.78 -4.26 3.78
C ALA A 44 14.88 -3.52 2.78
N PRO A 45 14.41 -4.18 1.72
CA PRO A 45 13.28 -3.71 0.92
C PRO A 45 12.04 -3.51 1.78
N LYS A 46 11.18 -2.57 1.37
CA LYS A 46 9.87 -2.35 2.00
C LYS A 46 8.78 -2.42 0.94
N ALA A 47 7.69 -3.10 1.27
CA ALA A 47 6.52 -3.20 0.43
C ALA A 47 5.25 -2.91 1.24
N ILE A 48 4.28 -2.26 0.61
CA ILE A 48 2.91 -2.12 1.13
C ILE A 48 1.92 -2.55 0.05
N SER A 49 0.73 -2.96 0.48
CA SER A 49 -0.40 -3.18 -0.42
C SER A 49 -1.67 -2.52 0.09
N TYR A 50 -2.48 -2.04 -0.84
CA TYR A 50 -3.73 -1.35 -0.57
C TYR A 50 -4.69 -1.46 -1.75
N PHE A 51 -5.95 -1.10 -1.55
CA PHE A 51 -6.91 -0.91 -2.64
C PHE A 51 -7.01 0.58 -2.95
N ASP A 52 -6.93 0.94 -4.23
CA ASP A 52 -7.18 2.32 -4.66
C ASP A 52 -8.68 2.67 -4.64
N GLU A 53 -9.01 3.93 -4.94
CA GLU A 53 -10.40 4.42 -5.00
C GLU A 53 -11.27 3.70 -6.03
N GLN A 54 -10.65 3.01 -6.99
CA GLN A 54 -11.31 2.25 -8.04
C GLN A 54 -11.44 0.75 -7.66
N GLY A 55 -11.01 0.37 -6.46
CA GLY A 55 -11.03 -1.01 -5.97
C GLY A 55 -9.94 -1.91 -6.56
N ASN A 56 -8.92 -1.33 -7.21
CA ASN A 56 -7.81 -2.12 -7.74
C ASN A 56 -6.79 -2.40 -6.64
N PHE A 57 -6.28 -3.63 -6.61
CA PHE A 57 -5.18 -3.99 -5.74
C PHE A 57 -3.88 -3.33 -6.21
N VAL A 58 -3.23 -2.60 -5.31
CA VAL A 58 -1.98 -1.88 -5.55
C VAL A 58 -0.90 -2.45 -4.65
N GLU A 59 0.26 -2.74 -5.24
CA GLU A 59 1.50 -3.07 -4.55
C GLU A 59 2.53 -1.97 -4.80
N LEU A 60 3.15 -1.44 -3.74
CA LEU A 60 4.18 -0.41 -3.81
C LEU A 60 5.43 -0.88 -3.06
N THR A 61 6.58 -0.84 -3.73
CA THR A 61 7.85 -1.39 -3.23
C THR A 61 9.00 -0.38 -3.38
N ILE A 62 9.83 -0.26 -2.35
CA ILE A 62 11.12 0.45 -2.37
C ILE A 62 12.23 -0.55 -2.08
N GLU A 63 13.21 -0.59 -2.97
CA GLU A 63 14.40 -1.43 -2.85
C GLU A 63 15.66 -0.58 -2.98
N LYS A 64 16.67 -0.83 -2.14
CA LYS A 64 17.98 -0.18 -2.26
C LYS A 64 18.85 -0.98 -3.24
N SER A 65 19.27 -0.39 -4.36
CA SER A 65 19.92 -1.14 -5.46
C SER A 65 21.45 -1.13 -5.44
N CYS A 66 22.10 -0.11 -4.87
CA CYS A 66 23.53 -0.15 -4.56
C CYS A 66 23.94 1.06 -3.69
N SER A 67 24.90 0.87 -2.79
CA SER A 67 25.53 1.92 -1.97
C SER A 67 27.04 1.69 -2.00
N LEU A 68 27.76 2.34 -2.92
CA LEU A 68 29.22 2.19 -3.04
C LEU A 68 30.01 2.86 -1.91
N ALA A 69 29.36 3.62 -1.01
CA ALA A 69 30.03 4.29 0.10
C ALA A 69 29.31 4.05 1.45
N ARG A 70 30.10 4.02 2.53
CA ARG A 70 29.60 4.24 3.89
C ARG A 70 29.18 5.73 3.95
N VAL A 71 27.86 6.02 4.04
CA VAL A 71 27.21 7.35 4.23
C VAL A 71 26.89 8.10 2.90
N ASP A 72 25.77 8.82 2.67
CA ASP A 72 24.59 9.19 3.49
C ASP A 72 23.25 9.06 2.74
N ASN A 73 23.24 8.75 1.44
CA ASN A 73 22.04 8.44 0.66
C ASN A 73 22.44 7.65 -0.60
N GLY A 74 21.61 6.71 -1.06
CA GLY A 74 21.95 5.74 -2.10
C GLY A 74 21.07 5.81 -3.35
N SER A 75 21.11 4.74 -4.13
CA SER A 75 20.15 4.53 -5.23
C SER A 75 19.00 3.63 -4.78
N TYR A 76 17.78 4.07 -5.04
CA TYR A 76 16.55 3.39 -4.67
C TYR A 76 15.73 3.11 -5.93
N LYS A 77 15.25 1.88 -6.06
CA LYS A 77 14.25 1.49 -7.03
C LYS A 77 12.88 1.64 -6.39
N ILE A 78 12.00 2.37 -7.06
CA ILE A 78 10.61 2.53 -6.69
C ILE A 78 9.79 1.74 -7.70
N SER A 79 8.92 0.87 -7.22
CA SER A 79 8.05 0.04 -8.07
C SER A 79 6.61 0.15 -7.59
N LYS A 80 5.66 0.35 -8.51
CA LYS A 80 4.22 0.35 -8.24
C LYS A 80 3.53 -0.55 -9.25
N THR A 81 2.76 -1.52 -8.78
CA THR A 81 1.92 -2.39 -9.61
C THR A 81 0.47 -2.19 -9.22
N VAL A 82 -0.37 -1.89 -10.21
CA VAL A 82 -1.83 -1.93 -10.10
C VAL A 82 -2.28 -3.18 -10.83
N ALA A 83 -2.83 -4.14 -10.09
CA ALA A 83 -3.15 -5.47 -10.58
C ALA A 83 -4.05 -5.41 -11.83
N GLY A 84 -3.63 -6.09 -12.90
CA GLY A 84 -4.37 -6.11 -14.18
C GLY A 84 -4.32 -4.82 -15.00
N VAL A 85 -3.67 -3.76 -14.51
CA VAL A 85 -3.65 -2.45 -15.18
C VAL A 85 -2.25 -2.09 -15.65
N VAL A 86 -1.30 -1.91 -14.73
CA VAL A 86 0.03 -1.38 -15.05
C VAL A 86 1.06 -1.74 -13.99
N SER A 87 2.30 -1.98 -14.42
CA SER A 87 3.48 -2.04 -13.56
C SER A 87 4.45 -0.93 -13.96
N VAL A 88 4.90 -0.15 -12.98
CA VAL A 88 5.81 0.98 -13.14
C VAL A 88 7.01 0.77 -12.24
N SER A 89 8.20 1.10 -12.74
CA SER A 89 9.37 1.28 -11.89
C SER A 89 10.29 2.36 -12.40
N TYR A 90 11.02 3.00 -11.49
CA TYR A 90 12.08 3.92 -11.82
C TYR A 90 13.09 3.97 -10.68
N TYR A 91 14.26 4.53 -10.96
CA TYR A 91 15.34 4.67 -9.99
C TYR A 91 15.51 6.14 -9.62
N VAL A 92 15.85 6.37 -8.36
CA VAL A 92 16.28 7.66 -7.85
C VAL A 92 17.62 7.51 -7.15
N THR A 93 18.53 8.45 -7.38
CA THR A 93 19.76 8.57 -6.61
C THR A 93 19.63 9.76 -5.70
N ILE A 94 19.89 9.54 -4.41
CA ILE A 94 19.82 10.55 -3.38
C ILE A 94 21.24 10.75 -2.85
N LYS A 95 21.65 11.99 -2.64
CA LYS A 95 22.90 12.38 -1.98
C LYS A 95 22.64 13.61 -1.13
N ASP A 96 23.17 13.65 0.09
CA ASP A 96 23.03 14.81 0.99
C ASP A 96 21.57 15.26 1.16
N ASN A 97 20.67 14.27 1.28
CA ASN A 97 19.22 14.39 1.46
C ASN A 97 18.51 15.10 0.30
N GLN A 98 19.07 15.00 -0.91
CA GLN A 98 18.52 15.56 -2.14
C GLN A 98 18.56 14.55 -3.28
N PHE A 99 17.56 14.56 -4.15
CA PHE A 99 17.62 13.82 -5.41
C PHE A 99 18.66 14.46 -6.32
N THR A 100 19.60 13.64 -6.77
CA THR A 100 20.61 14.05 -7.76
C THR A 100 20.27 13.48 -9.14
N GLN A 101 19.53 12.37 -9.20
CA GLN A 101 19.09 11.74 -10.44
C GLN A 101 17.75 11.05 -10.27
N ALA A 102 16.96 11.02 -11.35
CA ALA A 102 15.86 10.08 -11.54
C ALA A 102 15.98 9.48 -12.95
N TYR A 103 16.01 8.16 -13.07
CA TYR A 103 16.40 7.48 -14.30
C TYR A 103 15.76 6.10 -14.45
N ASN A 104 15.99 5.49 -15.63
CA ASN A 104 15.56 4.14 -15.99
C ASN A 104 14.06 3.88 -15.73
N LEU A 105 13.22 4.80 -16.23
CA LEU A 105 11.77 4.66 -16.19
C LEU A 105 11.31 3.47 -17.04
N SER A 106 10.69 2.50 -16.40
CA SER A 106 10.03 1.37 -17.03
C SER A 106 8.53 1.38 -16.69
N ILE A 107 7.69 1.28 -17.71
CA ILE A 107 6.24 1.18 -17.57
C ILE A 107 5.77 0.06 -18.49
N ASN A 108 5.11 -0.93 -17.91
CA ASN A 108 4.48 -2.05 -18.60
C ASN A 108 2.97 -1.98 -18.38
N ALA A 109 2.21 -1.74 -19.45
CA ALA A 109 0.75 -1.82 -19.40
C ALA A 109 0.34 -3.30 -19.45
N LEU A 110 -0.30 -3.77 -18.40
CA LEU A 110 -0.85 -5.13 -18.32
C LEU A 110 -2.19 -5.23 -19.05
N SER A 111 -2.90 -4.11 -19.16
CA SER A 111 -4.10 -3.95 -19.99
C SER A 111 -4.06 -2.62 -20.72
N GLY A 112 -4.51 -2.61 -21.98
CA GLY A 112 -4.48 -1.44 -22.84
C GLY A 112 -3.06 -1.06 -23.29
N SER A 113 -2.73 0.23 -23.23
CA SER A 113 -1.41 0.76 -23.63
C SER A 113 -1.01 2.00 -22.80
N VAL A 114 0.26 2.40 -22.88
CA VAL A 114 0.76 3.65 -22.31
C VAL A 114 0.75 4.73 -23.40
N ALA A 115 -0.08 5.76 -23.24
CA ALA A 115 -0.20 6.85 -24.21
C ALA A 115 0.90 7.91 -24.04
N SER A 116 1.35 8.15 -22.81
CA SER A 116 2.41 9.11 -22.50
C SER A 116 3.13 8.69 -21.22
N LYS A 117 4.41 9.06 -21.12
CA LYS A 117 5.22 8.85 -19.92
C LYS A 117 6.26 9.96 -19.77
N ASN A 118 6.50 10.38 -18.54
CA ASN A 118 7.51 11.36 -18.18
C ASN A 118 8.09 11.03 -16.81
N LEU A 119 9.40 11.21 -16.66
CA LEU A 119 10.09 11.18 -15.37
C LEU A 119 10.85 12.49 -15.22
N SER A 120 10.55 13.21 -14.14
CA SER A 120 11.19 14.47 -13.82
C SER A 120 11.55 14.51 -12.34
N TYR A 121 12.58 15.27 -11.99
CA TYR A 121 12.95 15.48 -10.59
C TYR A 121 13.51 16.89 -10.35
N ASN A 122 13.43 17.30 -9.09
CA ASN A 122 14.21 18.38 -8.50
C ASN A 122 14.83 17.86 -7.20
N SER A 123 15.52 18.70 -6.44
CA SER A 123 16.22 18.29 -5.22
C SER A 123 15.35 17.55 -4.19
N ASN A 124 14.06 17.84 -4.10
CA ASN A 124 13.20 17.32 -3.03
C ASN A 124 12.09 16.38 -3.52
N LYS A 125 11.84 16.32 -4.83
CA LYS A 125 10.75 15.55 -5.43
C LYS A 125 11.16 14.92 -6.75
N ALA A 126 10.87 13.62 -6.91
CA ALA A 126 10.85 12.93 -8.19
C ALA A 126 9.40 12.54 -8.53
N THR A 127 9.02 12.66 -9.79
CA THR A 127 7.66 12.40 -10.25
C THR A 127 7.69 11.66 -11.56
N CYS A 128 7.16 10.44 -11.53
CA CYS A 128 6.80 9.67 -12.70
C CYS A 128 5.33 9.94 -13.02
N SER A 129 5.04 10.59 -14.15
CA SER A 129 3.67 10.83 -14.63
C SER A 129 3.45 10.07 -15.94
N PHE A 130 2.31 9.40 -16.07
CA PHE A 130 2.00 8.64 -17.26
C PHE A 130 0.49 8.55 -17.47
N THR A 131 0.08 8.26 -18.70
CA THR A 131 -1.32 8.06 -19.05
C THR A 131 -1.50 6.68 -19.63
N THR A 132 -2.41 5.89 -19.07
CA THR A 132 -2.83 4.63 -19.72
C THR A 132 -4.05 4.86 -20.58
N LYS A 133 -4.16 4.08 -21.64
CA LYS A 133 -5.28 4.10 -22.57
C LYS A 133 -5.92 2.72 -22.63
N ALA A 134 -7.24 2.68 -22.45
CA ALA A 134 -8.07 1.50 -22.68
C ALA A 134 -9.25 1.91 -23.59
N GLY A 135 -9.23 1.47 -24.85
CA GLY A 135 -10.17 1.95 -25.87
C GLY A 135 -10.07 3.47 -26.05
N ALA A 136 -11.18 4.18 -25.83
CA ALA A 136 -11.25 5.64 -25.90
C ALA A 136 -10.94 6.35 -24.56
N ILE A 137 -10.75 5.61 -23.47
CA ILE A 137 -10.55 6.18 -22.13
C ILE A 137 -9.06 6.39 -21.89
N TYR A 138 -8.71 7.59 -21.41
CA TYR A 138 -7.36 7.97 -21.00
C TYR A 138 -7.36 8.26 -19.50
N THR A 139 -6.50 7.58 -18.75
CA THR A 139 -6.42 7.73 -17.30
C THR A 139 -5.03 8.23 -16.91
N PRO A 140 -4.88 9.48 -16.45
CA PRO A 140 -3.62 9.98 -15.94
C PRO A 140 -3.30 9.31 -14.59
N ARG A 141 -2.03 8.99 -14.38
CA ARG A 141 -1.51 8.38 -13.16
C ARG A 141 -0.14 8.96 -12.82
N SER A 142 0.24 8.85 -11.55
CA SER A 142 1.56 9.24 -11.10
C SER A 142 2.09 8.32 -10.00
N VAL A 143 3.41 8.24 -9.93
CA VAL A 143 4.15 7.74 -8.77
C VAL A 143 5.13 8.81 -8.34
N VAL A 144 4.99 9.28 -7.11
CA VAL A 144 5.72 10.45 -6.61
C VAL A 144 6.61 10.04 -5.46
N ALA A 145 7.87 10.45 -5.49
CA ALA A 145 8.80 10.28 -4.39
C ALA A 145 9.23 11.65 -3.84
N THR A 146 9.17 11.82 -2.52
CA THR A 146 9.54 13.06 -1.83
C THR A 146 10.49 12.75 -0.70
N ILE A 147 11.51 13.59 -0.51
CA ILE A 147 12.42 13.48 0.63
C ILE A 147 11.95 14.43 1.72
N SER A 148 11.79 13.91 2.93
CA SER A 148 11.56 14.71 4.12
C SER A 148 12.11 13.97 5.33
N ASN A 149 12.63 14.69 6.34
CA ASN A 149 13.05 14.11 7.62
C ASN A 149 13.87 12.80 7.51
N LYS A 150 14.89 12.79 6.63
CA LYS A 150 15.78 11.62 6.39
C LYS A 150 15.04 10.35 5.97
N SER A 151 13.89 10.51 5.31
CA SER A 151 13.05 9.42 4.83
C SER A 151 12.55 9.73 3.42
N LEU A 152 12.29 8.67 2.67
CA LEU A 152 11.66 8.71 1.36
C LEU A 152 10.17 8.40 1.50
N TYR A 153 9.33 9.31 1.04
CA TYR A 153 7.88 9.17 1.01
C TYR A 153 7.47 8.87 -0.43
N VAL A 154 6.72 7.79 -0.65
CA VAL A 154 6.27 7.40 -1.98
C VAL A 154 4.76 7.19 -2.01
N SER A 155 4.08 7.75 -3.02
CA SER A 155 2.65 7.58 -3.29
C SER A 155 2.35 7.30 -4.76
#